data_AF-A0A9C9C0I1-F1
#
_entry.id   AF-A0A9C9C0I1-F1
#
_cell.length_a   1.000
_cell.length_b   1.000
_cell.length_c   1.000
_cell.angle_alpha   90.00
_cell.angle_beta   90.00
_cell.angle_gamma   90.00
#
_symmetry.space_group_name_H-M   'P 1'
#
loop_
_entity.id
_entity.type
_entity.pdbx_description
1 polymer ?
#
loop_
_entity_poly.entity_id
_entity_poly.type
_entity_poly.pdbx_seq_one_letter_code
_entity_poly.pdbx_strand_id
1 'polypeptide(L)'
;MSEPQHQYDESKIKTLSSLEHIRKRPGMYIGRLGNGSHPDDGIYILIKEVIDNAVDEYIMGYGKRVEIAIEENGHCRVRDYGRGIPLGKVVECVSVINTGAKYNTDVFQFSVGLNGVGTKAVNALSENFM
;
A
#
# COMPACT_ATOMS: atom_id res chain seq x y z
N MET A 1 -20.61 12.90 -41.84
CA MET A 1 -19.20 12.49 -41.60
C MET A 1 -19.26 11.18 -40.85
N SER A 2 -18.71 10.10 -41.41
CA SER A 2 -18.67 8.79 -40.76
C SER A 2 -17.71 8.84 -39.58
N GLU A 3 -18.12 8.33 -38.42
CA GLU A 3 -17.25 8.23 -37.25
C GLU A 3 -16.00 7.40 -37.55
N PRO A 4 -14.84 7.75 -36.98
CA PRO A 4 -13.61 6.98 -37.17
C PRO A 4 -13.81 5.55 -36.64
N GLN A 5 -13.62 4.56 -37.50
CA GLN A 5 -13.71 3.16 -37.14
C GLN A 5 -12.55 2.80 -36.20
N HIS A 6 -12.84 2.58 -34.92
CA HIS A 6 -11.83 2.15 -33.96
C HIS A 6 -11.37 0.72 -34.27
N GLN A 7 -10.17 0.60 -34.85
CA GLN A 7 -9.53 -0.70 -35.07
C GLN A 7 -9.09 -1.28 -33.73
N TYR A 8 -9.70 -2.41 -33.35
CA TYR A 8 -9.33 -3.18 -32.17
C TYR A 8 -8.29 -4.23 -32.58
N ASP A 9 -7.03 -3.94 -32.29
CA ASP A 9 -5.86 -4.77 -32.58
C ASP A 9 -5.02 -4.97 -31.30
N GLU A 10 -3.94 -5.75 -31.41
CA GLU A 10 -3.05 -6.08 -30.28
C GLU A 10 -2.45 -4.82 -29.64
N SER A 11 -2.29 -3.71 -30.38
CA SER A 11 -1.76 -2.44 -29.84
C SER A 11 -2.70 -1.80 -28.81
N LYS A 12 -3.98 -2.21 -28.77
CA LYS A 12 -4.96 -1.73 -27.78
C LYS A 12 -4.88 -2.50 -26.46
N ILE A 13 -4.22 -3.66 -26.43
CA ILE A 13 -4.01 -4.44 -25.21
C ILE A 13 -2.87 -3.82 -24.41
N LYS A 14 -3.12 -3.51 -23.13
CA LYS A 14 -2.15 -2.85 -22.26
C LYS A 14 -2.00 -3.61 -20.96
N THR A 15 -0.76 -3.87 -20.58
CA THR A 15 -0.40 -4.29 -19.22
C THR A 15 0.03 -3.07 -18.44
N LEU A 16 -0.59 -2.84 -17.29
CA LEU A 16 -0.21 -1.77 -16.38
C LEU A 16 0.79 -2.30 -15.36
N SER A 17 1.74 -1.47 -14.97
CA SER A 17 2.51 -1.75 -13.75
C SER A 17 1.59 -1.77 -12.53
N SER A 18 2.05 -2.39 -11.44
CA SER A 18 1.31 -2.49 -10.18
C SER A 18 0.82 -1.11 -9.68
N LEU A 19 1.71 -0.12 -9.63
CA LEU A 19 1.37 1.22 -9.15
C LEU A 19 0.44 1.97 -10.13
N GLU A 20 0.62 1.82 -11.44
CA GLU A 20 -0.30 2.42 -12.42
C GLU A 20 -1.70 1.83 -12.32
N HIS A 21 -1.82 0.52 -12.12
CA HIS A 21 -3.12 -0.13 -11.94
C HIS A 21 -3.81 0.40 -10.68
N ILE A 22 -3.10 0.49 -9.55
CA ILE A 22 -3.64 1.03 -8.30
C ILE A 22 -4.11 2.48 -8.49
N ARG A 23 -3.30 3.35 -9.10
CA ARG A 23 -3.67 4.75 -9.36
C ARG A 23 -4.89 4.90 -10.25
N LYS A 24 -5.06 4.01 -11.23
CA LYS A 24 -6.23 4.03 -12.12
C LYS A 24 -7.49 3.43 -11.48
N ARG A 25 -7.33 2.57 -10.47
CA ARG A 25 -8.42 1.84 -9.82
C ARG A 25 -8.30 1.87 -8.28
N PRO A 26 -8.18 3.06 -7.66
CA PRO A 26 -7.89 3.16 -6.23
C PRO A 26 -8.98 2.50 -5.38
N GLY A 27 -10.25 2.59 -5.82
CA GLY A 27 -11.35 2.00 -5.06
C GLY A 27 -11.33 0.48 -4.95
N MET A 28 -10.60 -0.22 -5.81
CA MET A 28 -10.37 -1.67 -5.65
C MET A 28 -9.45 -1.99 -4.47
N TYR A 29 -8.62 -1.04 -4.04
CA TYR A 29 -7.60 -1.23 -3.01
C TYR A 29 -7.99 -0.59 -1.68
N ILE A 30 -8.62 0.59 -1.72
CA ILE A 30 -8.95 1.36 -0.52
C ILE A 30 -10.45 1.64 -0.35
N GLY A 31 -11.29 1.09 -1.23
CA GLY A 31 -12.74 1.31 -1.18
C GLY A 31 -13.13 2.72 -1.60
N ARG A 32 -13.71 3.48 -0.68
CA ARG A 32 -14.21 4.83 -0.98
C ARG A 32 -13.06 5.83 -1.00
N LEU A 33 -12.97 6.65 -2.05
CA LEU A 33 -12.11 7.84 -2.03
C LEU A 33 -12.73 8.90 -1.13
N GLY A 34 -11.89 9.70 -0.47
CA GLY A 34 -12.35 10.82 0.33
C GLY A 34 -11.20 11.52 1.03
N ASN A 35 -11.55 12.55 1.81
CA ASN A 35 -10.60 13.43 2.47
C ASN A 35 -10.53 13.19 3.99
N GLY A 36 -11.15 12.12 4.48
CA GLY A 36 -11.21 11.81 5.92
C GLY A 36 -12.35 12.53 6.63
N SER A 37 -13.34 13.05 5.90
CA SER A 37 -14.56 13.58 6.51
C SER A 37 -15.58 12.48 6.82
N HIS A 38 -15.46 11.32 6.19
CA HIS A 38 -16.29 10.15 6.45
C HIS A 38 -15.45 8.99 7.02
N PRO A 39 -15.92 8.25 8.05
CA PRO A 39 -15.19 7.13 8.64
C PRO A 39 -14.76 6.04 7.64
N ASP A 40 -15.54 5.86 6.58
CA ASP A 40 -15.27 4.88 5.51
C ASP A 40 -14.33 5.41 4.42
N ASP A 41 -13.80 6.62 4.53
CA ASP A 41 -12.87 7.16 3.54
C ASP A 41 -11.55 6.36 3.57
N GLY A 42 -11.09 5.99 2.38
CA GLY A 42 -9.93 5.13 2.17
C GLY A 42 -8.61 5.71 2.66
N ILE A 43 -8.55 7.00 3.00
CA ILE A 43 -7.38 7.59 3.70
C ILE A 43 -7.09 6.86 5.02
N TYR A 44 -8.12 6.41 5.73
CA TYR A 44 -7.95 5.63 6.96
C TYR A 44 -7.43 4.22 6.68
N ILE A 45 -7.80 3.62 5.54
CA ILE A 45 -7.23 2.35 5.10
C ILE A 45 -5.73 2.51 4.81
N LEU A 46 -5.34 3.58 4.10
CA LEU A 46 -3.93 3.86 3.81
C LEU A 46 -3.09 3.98 5.10
N ILE A 47 -3.59 4.74 6.07
CA ILE A 47 -2.90 4.90 7.37
C ILE A 47 -2.84 3.57 8.11
N LYS A 48 -3.95 2.81 8.16
CA LYS A 48 -4.00 1.49 8.80
C LYS A 48 -2.98 0.52 8.21
N GLU A 49 -2.83 0.47 6.89
CA GLU A 49 -1.88 -0.46 6.25
C GLU A 49 -0.43 -0.25 6.70
N VAL A 50 -0.01 0.99 6.99
CA VAL A 50 1.33 1.24 7.54
C VAL A 50 1.40 0.86 9.02
N ILE A 51 0.37 1.21 9.80
CA ILE A 51 0.27 0.87 11.23
C ILE A 51 0.25 -0.64 11.44
N ASP A 52 -0.51 -1.39 10.64
CA ASP A 52 -0.65 -2.84 10.77
C ASP A 52 0.69 -3.55 10.52
N ASN A 53 1.49 -3.07 9.57
CA ASN A 53 2.85 -3.59 9.36
C ASN A 53 3.78 -3.31 10.56
N ALA A 54 3.67 -2.12 11.17
CA ALA A 54 4.40 -1.80 12.39
C ALA A 54 3.95 -2.66 13.59
N VAL A 55 2.65 -2.91 13.72
CA VAL A 55 2.06 -3.77 14.75
C VAL A 55 2.48 -5.22 14.58
N ASP A 56 2.59 -5.71 13.34
CA ASP A 56 3.05 -7.07 13.08
C ASP A 56 4.49 -7.31 13.58
N GLU A 57 5.39 -6.33 13.40
CA GLU A 57 6.73 -6.40 14.00
C GLU A 57 6.67 -6.45 15.53
N TYR A 58 5.84 -5.59 16.13
CA TYR A 58 5.64 -5.55 17.58
C TYR A 58 5.10 -6.88 18.13
N ILE A 59 4.10 -7.49 17.49
CA ILE A 59 3.52 -8.78 17.89
C ILE A 59 4.56 -9.90 17.81
N MET A 60 5.47 -9.84 16.84
CA MET A 60 6.60 -10.77 16.72
C MET A 60 7.73 -10.49 17.74
N GLY A 61 7.57 -9.51 18.64
CA GLY A 61 8.53 -9.16 19.67
C GLY A 61 9.67 -8.26 19.19
N TYR A 62 9.56 -7.68 18.00
CA TYR A 62 10.54 -6.76 17.44
C TYR A 62 10.06 -5.32 17.58
N GLY A 63 10.84 -4.53 18.32
CA GLY A 63 10.44 -3.19 18.72
C GLY A 63 9.45 -3.22 19.87
N LYS A 64 9.34 -2.09 20.57
CA LYS A 64 8.53 -1.94 21.79
C LYS A 64 7.61 -0.73 21.76
N ARG A 65 7.58 -0.03 20.63
CA ARG A 65 6.89 1.24 20.47
C ARG A 65 6.55 1.42 18.99
N VAL A 66 5.36 1.94 18.74
CA VAL A 66 4.97 2.51 17.46
C VAL A 66 4.60 3.97 17.73
N GLU A 67 5.20 4.89 16.98
CA GLU A 67 4.91 6.32 17.06
C GLU A 67 4.13 6.74 15.82
N ILE A 68 3.01 7.41 16.02
CA ILE A 68 2.17 7.92 14.95
C ILE A 68 2.04 9.42 15.15
N ALA A 69 2.34 10.20 14.11
CA ALA A 69 2.22 11.64 14.13
C ALA A 69 1.60 12.12 12.82
N ILE A 70 0.70 13.11 12.92
CA ILE A 70 0.21 13.87 11.78
C ILE A 70 0.85 15.25 11.89
N GLU A 71 1.65 15.61 10.90
CA GLU A 71 2.34 16.89 10.81
C GLU A 71 1.41 17.99 10.29
N GLU A 72 1.75 19.25 10.51
CA GLU A 72 0.91 20.41 10.12
C GLU A 72 0.63 20.48 8.61
N ASN A 73 1.53 19.92 7.80
CA ASN A 73 1.38 19.81 6.34
C ASN A 73 0.49 18.63 5.90
N GLY A 74 -0.09 17.88 6.84
CA GLY A 74 -0.91 16.69 6.58
C GLY A 74 -0.12 15.40 6.37
N HIS A 75 1.22 15.42 6.50
CA HIS A 75 2.03 14.21 6.42
C HIS A 75 1.79 13.31 7.64
N CYS A 76 1.41 12.05 7.39
CA CYS A 76 1.26 11.04 8.43
C CYS A 76 2.54 10.20 8.53
N ARG A 77 3.26 10.34 9.64
CA ARG A 77 4.45 9.55 9.94
C ARG A 77 4.09 8.40 10.89
N VAL A 78 4.41 7.18 10.47
CA VAL A 78 4.36 5.98 11.31
C VAL A 78 5.79 5.48 11.49
N ARG A 79 6.25 5.37 12.74
CA ARG A 79 7.59 4.90 13.08
C ARG A 79 7.50 3.72 14.01
N ASP A 80 7.97 2.56 13.55
CA ASP A 80 8.26 1.42 14.42
C ASP A 80 9.77 1.33 14.73
N TYR A 81 10.07 0.38 15.62
CA TYR A 81 11.43 0.01 15.99
C TYR A 81 11.64 -1.50 15.82
N GLY A 82 10.97 -2.08 14.82
CA GLY A 82 11.09 -3.48 14.44
C GLY A 82 12.39 -3.76 13.70
N ARG A 83 12.43 -4.89 12.99
CA ARG A 83 13.59 -5.31 12.18
C ARG A 83 13.79 -4.43 10.95
N GLY A 84 12.70 -3.80 10.49
CA GLY A 84 12.64 -3.07 9.23
C GLY A 84 12.51 -3.97 8.01
N ILE A 85 12.08 -3.38 6.89
CA ILE A 85 12.05 -4.08 5.60
C ILE A 85 13.51 -4.38 5.19
N PRO A 86 13.83 -5.60 4.72
CA PRO A 86 15.17 -5.90 4.21
C PRO A 86 15.59 -4.90 3.13
N LEU A 87 16.73 -4.23 3.32
CA LEU A 87 17.16 -3.09 2.50
C LEU A 87 17.22 -3.42 0.99
N GLY A 88 17.67 -4.63 0.65
CA GLY A 88 17.73 -5.10 -0.75
C GLY A 88 16.37 -5.40 -1.39
N LYS A 89 15.27 -5.35 -0.64
CA LYS A 89 13.91 -5.64 -1.10
C LYS A 89 12.93 -4.49 -0.89
N VAL A 90 13.36 -3.35 -0.37
CA VAL A 90 12.48 -2.20 -0.05
C VAL A 90 11.63 -1.79 -1.25
N VAL A 91 12.24 -1.55 -2.41
CA VAL A 91 11.55 -1.07 -3.61
C VAL A 91 10.44 -2.04 -4.06
N GLU A 92 10.73 -3.35 -4.11
CA GLU A 92 9.75 -4.36 -4.50
C GLU A 92 8.63 -4.48 -3.45
N CYS A 93 8.99 -4.44 -2.17
CA CYS A 93 8.08 -4.44 -1.03
C CYS A 93 7.16 -3.22 -0.96
N VAL A 94 7.40 -2.15 -1.73
CA VAL A 94 6.48 -1.00 -1.82
C VAL A 94 5.96 -0.72 -3.24
N SER A 95 6.42 -1.43 -4.27
CA SER A 95 6.06 -1.11 -5.67
C SER A 95 5.45 -2.27 -6.47
N VAL A 96 5.69 -3.52 -6.06
CA VAL A 96 5.23 -4.71 -6.80
C VAL A 96 4.13 -5.42 -5.98
N ILE A 97 2.96 -5.62 -6.59
CA ILE A 97 1.85 -6.39 -5.99
C ILE A 97 2.29 -7.85 -5.80
N ASN A 98 1.72 -8.52 -4.81
CA ASN A 98 2.03 -9.92 -4.47
C ASN A 98 3.49 -10.13 -4.03
N THR A 99 4.14 -9.10 -3.50
CA THR A 99 5.51 -9.17 -2.99
C THR A 99 5.55 -8.80 -1.51
N GLY A 100 5.97 -9.74 -0.66
CA GLY A 100 6.04 -9.61 0.79
C GLY A 100 6.51 -10.91 1.45
N ALA A 101 6.75 -10.88 2.76
CA ALA A 101 7.28 -12.01 3.54
C ALA A 101 6.22 -12.72 4.40
N LYS A 102 4.93 -12.49 4.10
CA LYS A 102 3.79 -12.95 4.90
C LYS A 102 3.00 -14.09 4.24
N TYR A 103 3.60 -14.73 3.21
CA TYR A 103 3.00 -15.85 2.49
C TYR A 103 3.30 -17.22 3.12
N ASN A 104 4.22 -17.25 4.09
CA ASN A 104 4.62 -18.42 4.86
C ASN A 104 4.73 -18.03 6.35
N THR A 105 4.59 -19.02 7.24
CA THR A 105 4.62 -18.81 8.70
C THR A 105 6.04 -18.72 9.27
N ASP A 106 7.06 -18.73 8.42
CA ASP A 106 8.47 -18.78 8.81
C ASP A 106 8.93 -17.49 9.50
N VAL A 107 8.41 -16.33 9.07
CA VAL A 107 8.83 -15.01 9.57
C VAL A 107 7.74 -14.31 10.37
N PHE A 108 6.47 -14.55 10.02
CA PHE A 108 5.29 -14.02 10.72
C PHE A 108 4.34 -15.18 11.04
N GLN A 109 4.29 -15.61 12.31
CA GLN A 109 3.38 -16.68 12.74
C GLN A 109 1.92 -16.22 12.79
N PHE A 110 1.71 -14.94 13.09
CA PHE A 110 0.42 -14.24 13.05
C PHE A 110 0.67 -12.86 12.46
N SER A 111 -0.17 -12.43 11.52
CA SER A 111 -0.07 -11.10 10.92
C SER A 111 -1.46 -10.57 10.55
N VAL A 112 -1.64 -9.27 10.71
CA VAL A 112 -2.85 -8.55 10.30
C VAL A 112 -2.93 -8.42 8.78
N GLY A 113 -1.79 -8.21 8.09
CA GLY A 113 -1.76 -8.00 6.65
C GLY A 113 -1.42 -9.25 5.84
N LEU A 114 -2.36 -9.79 5.04
CA LEU A 114 -2.16 -11.08 4.33
C LEU A 114 -1.99 -10.95 2.81
N ASN A 115 -2.41 -9.83 2.22
CA ASN A 115 -2.54 -9.73 0.76
C ASN A 115 -1.26 -9.25 0.06
N GLY A 116 -0.33 -8.63 0.78
CA GLY A 116 0.90 -8.06 0.20
C GLY A 116 0.64 -6.93 -0.80
N VAL A 117 -0.40 -6.12 -0.56
CA VAL A 117 -0.78 -4.97 -1.40
C VAL A 117 -0.86 -3.64 -0.64
N GLY A 118 -0.97 -3.67 0.68
CA GLY A 118 -1.19 -2.49 1.52
C GLY A 118 -0.24 -1.32 1.30
N THR A 119 1.05 -1.52 1.61
CA THR A 119 2.10 -0.49 1.41
C THR A 119 2.27 -0.07 -0.05
N LYS A 120 1.88 -0.93 -1.01
CA LYS A 120 1.90 -0.58 -2.45
C LYS A 120 0.77 0.39 -2.76
N ALA A 121 -0.40 0.22 -2.13
CA ALA A 121 -1.49 1.16 -2.24
C ALA A 121 -1.13 2.51 -1.60
N VAL A 122 -0.48 2.49 -0.44
CA VAL A 122 0.06 3.70 0.22
C VAL A 122 1.04 4.42 -0.70
N ASN A 123 2.04 3.73 -1.24
CA ASN A 123 3.01 4.33 -2.16
C ASN A 123 2.35 4.84 -3.46
N ALA A 124 1.43 4.06 -4.04
CA ALA A 124 0.76 4.43 -5.28
C ALA A 124 -0.10 5.69 -5.14
N LEU A 125 -0.78 5.84 -4.00
CA LEU A 125 -1.79 6.88 -3.75
C LEU A 125 -1.27 8.05 -2.91
N SER A 126 0.01 8.06 -2.56
CA SER A 126 0.67 9.20 -1.94
C SER A 126 1.43 10.02 -2.98
N GLU A 127 1.44 11.34 -2.82
CA GLU A 127 2.32 12.22 -3.60
C GLU A 127 3.79 11.98 -3.24
N ASN A 128 4.06 11.69 -1.97
CA ASN A 128 5.37 11.33 -1.44
C ASN A 128 5.22 10.20 -0.41
N PHE A 129 6.13 9.21 -0.46
CA PHE A 129 6.19 8.11 0.49
C PHE A 129 7.66 7.77 0.78
N MET A 130 8.06 7.85 2.05
CA MET A 130 9.45 7.69 2.52
C MET A 130 9.53 6.80 3.76
#